data_AF-A0A962LSP9-F1
#
_entry.id   AF-A0A962LSP9-F1
#
_cell.length_a   1.000
_cell.length_b   1.000
_cell.length_c   1.000
_cell.angle_alpha   90.00
_cell.angle_beta   90.00
_cell.angle_gamma   90.00
#
_symmetry.space_group_name_H-M   'P 1'
#
loop_
_entity.id
_entity.type
_entity.pdbx_description
1 polymer ?
#
loop_
_entity_poly.entity_id
_entity_poly.type
_entity_poly.pdbx_seq_one_letter_code
_entity_poly.pdbx_strand_id
1 'polypeptide(L)'
;MLEVPVMTVLAAALFALMAFRAIRSGTALDYLLGASQVIGVLLLFTAYREVACYLLLASAIAYLVSQLLTGARAISRLLPLAGAVAVALVVFG
;
A
#
# COMPACT_ATOMS: atom_id res chain seq x y z
N MET A 1 -25.23 -3.93 8.94
CA MET A 1 -24.13 -4.54 8.15
C MET A 1 -23.15 -3.42 7.83
N LEU A 2 -21.87 -3.58 8.14
CA LEU A 2 -20.84 -2.64 7.69
C LEU A 2 -20.73 -2.83 6.17
N GLU A 3 -21.28 -1.91 5.38
CA GLU A 3 -21.00 -1.84 3.96
C GLU A 3 -19.55 -1.41 3.81
N VAL A 4 -18.65 -2.38 3.67
CA VAL A 4 -17.24 -2.11 3.38
C VAL A 4 -17.16 -1.73 1.90
N PRO A 5 -16.73 -0.51 1.55
CA PRO A 5 -16.64 -0.09 0.17
C PRO A 5 -15.70 -1.00 -0.62
N VAL A 6 -16.07 -1.36 -1.84
CA VAL A 6 -15.27 -2.23 -2.73
C VAL A 6 -13.84 -1.67 -2.89
N MET A 7 -13.71 -0.35 -2.98
CA MET A 7 -12.41 0.32 -3.10
C MET A 7 -11.53 0.12 -1.87
N THR A 8 -12.10 0.04 -0.67
CA THR A 8 -11.37 -0.25 0.58
C THR A 8 -10.80 -1.66 0.56
N VAL A 9 -11.58 -2.63 0.09
CA VAL A 9 -11.13 -4.03 -0.06
C VAL A 9 -10.03 -4.13 -1.13
N LEU A 10 -10.21 -3.45 -2.25
CA LEU A 10 -9.24 -3.44 -3.34
C LEU A 10 -7.91 -2.79 -2.91
N ALA A 11 -7.96 -1.67 -2.19
CA ALA A 11 -6.79 -1.06 -1.58
C ALA A 11 -6.10 -2.04 -0.62
N ALA A 12 -6.85 -2.68 0.29
CA ALA A 12 -6.29 -3.65 1.22
C ALA A 12 -5.58 -4.81 0.50
N ALA A 13 -6.16 -5.36 -0.56
CA ALA A 13 -5.57 -6.45 -1.33
C ALA A 13 -4.26 -6.03 -2.04
N LEU A 14 -4.24 -4.86 -2.69
CA LEU A 14 -3.05 -4.35 -3.37
C LEU A 14 -1.91 -4.08 -2.38
N PHE A 15 -2.22 -3.52 -1.21
CA PHE A 15 -1.22 -3.26 -0.19
C PHE A 15 -0.74 -4.52 0.53
N ALA A 16 -1.60 -5.52 0.72
CA ALA A 16 -1.17 -6.84 1.21
C ALA A 16 -0.18 -7.50 0.23
N LEU A 17 -0.44 -7.41 -1.08
CA LEU A 17 0.48 -7.92 -2.11
C LEU A 17 1.81 -7.16 -2.15
N MET A 18 1.79 -5.83 -1.99
CA MET A 18 3.02 -5.04 -1.86
C MET A 18 3.81 -5.42 -0.63
N ALA A 19 3.14 -5.58 0.52
CA ALA A 19 3.79 -5.93 1.78
C ALA A 19 4.48 -7.28 1.68
N PHE A 20 3.79 -8.27 1.10
CA PHE A 20 4.36 -9.59 0.85
C PHE A 20 5.61 -9.52 -0.03
N ARG A 21 5.59 -8.70 -1.10
CA ARG A 21 6.76 -8.52 -1.97
C ARG A 21 7.91 -7.80 -1.27
N ALA A 22 7.62 -6.78 -0.46
CA ALA A 22 8.60 -6.04 0.31
C ALA A 22 9.30 -6.94 1.34
N ILE A 23 8.53 -7.72 2.11
CA ILE A 23 9.07 -8.68 3.08
C ILE A 23 9.98 -9.72 2.40
N ARG A 24 9.66 -10.13 1.17
CA ARG A 24 10.44 -11.12 0.42
C ARG A 24 11.76 -10.59 -0.15
N SER A 25 11.97 -9.28 -0.29
CA SER A 25 13.21 -8.74 -0.88
C SER A 25 14.42 -8.84 0.05
N GLY A 26 14.20 -8.97 1.36
CA GLY A 26 15.24 -9.27 2.35
C GLY A 26 16.06 -8.08 2.86
N THR A 27 15.72 -6.84 2.51
CA THR A 27 16.41 -5.65 3.05
C THR A 27 15.69 -5.08 4.28
N ALA A 28 16.43 -4.47 5.21
CA ALA A 28 15.85 -3.85 6.40
C ALA A 28 14.81 -2.76 6.08
N LEU A 29 15.07 -1.96 5.04
CA LEU A 29 14.13 -0.93 4.59
C LEU A 29 12.86 -1.51 4.00
N ASP A 30 12.95 -2.62 3.25
CA ASP A 30 11.78 -3.26 2.69
C ASP A 30 10.95 -3.98 3.76
N TYR A 31 11.56 -4.49 4.84
CA TYR A 31 10.81 -4.99 5.99
C TYR A 31 10.03 -3.89 6.70
N LEU A 32 10.64 -2.72 6.93
CA LEU A 32 9.95 -1.56 7.51
C LEU A 32 8.80 -1.11 6.62
N LEU A 33 9.02 -1.08 5.32
CA LEU A 33 8.01 -0.70 4.35
C LEU A 33 6.86 -1.72 4.33
N GLY A 34 7.15 -3.02 4.28
CA GLY A 34 6.15 -4.08 4.36
C GLY A 34 5.35 -4.04 5.67
N ALA A 35 6.02 -3.82 6.81
CA ALA A 35 5.35 -3.66 8.10
C ALA A 35 4.40 -2.45 8.11
N SER A 36 4.84 -1.30 7.58
CA SER A 36 4.00 -0.11 7.48
C SER A 36 2.75 -0.34 6.64
N GLN A 37 2.87 -1.12 5.55
CA GLN A 37 1.75 -1.51 4.70
C GLN A 37 0.79 -2.46 5.41
N VAL A 38 1.29 -3.46 6.14
CA VAL A 38 0.45 -4.35 6.96
C VAL A 38 -0.31 -3.56 8.01
N ILE A 39 0.36 -2.67 8.74
CA ILE A 39 -0.27 -1.81 9.76
C ILE A 39 -1.35 -0.94 9.11
N GLY A 40 -1.04 -0.31 7.97
CA GLY A 40 -2.02 0.49 7.23
C GLY A 40 -3.25 -0.32 6.81
N VAL A 41 -3.07 -1.54 6.30
CA VAL A 41 -4.19 -2.42 5.92
C VAL A 41 -5.05 -2.80 7.12
N LEU A 42 -4.44 -3.11 8.27
CA LEU A 42 -5.18 -3.44 9.49
C LEU A 42 -5.99 -2.22 9.99
N LEU A 43 -5.39 -1.03 9.96
CA LEU A 43 -6.05 0.20 10.40
C LEU A 43 -7.16 0.67 9.44
N LEU A 44 -7.11 0.27 8.16
CA LEU A 44 -8.05 0.70 7.12
C LEU A 44 -9.51 0.36 7.45
N PHE A 45 -9.74 -0.72 8.21
CA PHE A 45 -11.08 -1.19 8.61
C PHE A 45 -11.50 -0.73 10.02
N THR A 46 -10.77 0.22 10.60
CA THR A 46 -11.00 0.74 11.95
C THR A 46 -11.42 2.22 11.91
N ALA A 47 -11.62 2.83 13.09
CA ALA A 47 -11.81 4.28 13.20
C ALA A 47 -10.59 5.10 12.68
N TYR A 48 -9.43 4.47 12.52
CA TYR A 48 -8.21 5.11 12.02
C TYR A 48 -8.07 5.06 10.49
N ARG A 49 -9.16 4.83 9.75
CA ARG A 49 -9.15 4.71 8.28
C ARG A 49 -8.43 5.87 7.58
N GLU A 50 -8.60 7.10 8.04
CA GLU A 50 -7.96 8.26 7.41
C GLU A 50 -6.44 8.23 7.58
N VAL A 51 -5.96 7.95 8.80
CA VAL A 51 -4.53 7.76 9.10
C VAL A 51 -3.97 6.59 8.29
N ALA A 52 -4.73 5.50 8.19
CA ALA A 52 -4.37 4.35 7.36
C ALA A 52 -4.19 4.75 5.90
N CYS A 53 -5.09 5.54 5.33
CA CYS A 53 -4.98 6.00 3.94
C CYS A 53 -3.71 6.82 3.72
N TYR A 54 -3.39 7.78 4.59
CA TYR A 54 -2.15 8.55 4.47
C TYR A 54 -0.90 7.69 4.62
N LEU A 55 -0.89 6.76 5.57
CA LEU A 55 0.22 5.82 5.77
C LEU A 55 0.43 4.94 4.53
N LEU A 56 -0.65 4.37 4.00
CA LEU A 56 -0.62 3.52 2.80
C LEU A 56 -0.15 4.34 1.59
N LEU A 57 -0.65 5.56 1.40
CA LEU A 57 -0.22 6.43 0.31
C LEU A 57 1.28 6.76 0.40
N ALA A 58 1.77 7.13 1.59
CA ALA A 58 3.18 7.38 1.83
C ALA A 58 4.04 6.14 1.54
N SER A 59 3.59 4.95 1.97
CA SER A 59 4.30 3.70 1.73
C SER A 59 4.34 3.32 0.24
N ALA A 60 3.28 3.59 -0.53
CA ALA A 60 3.26 3.36 -1.97
C ALA A 60 4.23 4.29 -2.71
N ILE A 61 4.31 5.57 -2.31
CA ILE A 61 5.28 6.52 -2.84
C ILE A 61 6.71 6.05 -2.52
N ALA A 62 6.98 5.68 -1.27
CA ALA A 62 8.28 5.16 -0.87
C ALA A 62 8.67 3.91 -1.66
N TYR A 63 7.73 3.00 -1.89
CA TYR A 63 7.96 1.79 -2.67
C TYR A 63 8.25 2.10 -4.13
N LEU A 64 7.52 3.05 -4.71
CA LEU A 64 7.77 3.51 -6.08
C LEU A 64 9.17 4.15 -6.21
N VAL A 65 9.56 5.01 -5.26
CA VAL A 65 10.91 5.60 -5.23
C VAL A 65 11.98 4.50 -5.12
N SER A 66 11.81 3.53 -4.22
CA SER A 66 12.70 2.38 -4.11
C SER A 66 12.85 1.63 -5.45
N GLN A 67 11.74 1.40 -6.15
CA GLN A 67 11.73 0.74 -7.45
C GLN A 67 12.39 1.56 -8.57
N LEU A 68 12.27 2.90 -8.52
CA LEU A 68 12.97 3.79 -9.46
C LEU A 68 14.48 3.74 -9.24
N LEU A 69 14.93 3.81 -7.98
CA LEU A 69 16.34 3.77 -7.62
C LEU A 69 16.99 2.42 -7.91
N THR A 70 16.25 1.32 -7.76
CA THR A 70 16.74 -0.04 -8.02
C THR A 70 16.66 -0.46 -9.49
N GLY A 71 16.18 0.41 -10.39
CA GLY A 71 16.04 0.10 -11.81
C GLY A 71 15.01 -1.00 -12.09
N ALA A 72 14.03 -1.19 -11.21
CA ALA A 72 13.00 -2.22 -11.38
C ALA A 72 12.21 -2.01 -12.68
N ARG A 73 11.84 -3.12 -13.33
CA ARG A 73 11.03 -3.14 -14.56
C ARG A 73 9.77 -2.30 -14.40
N ALA A 74 9.33 -1.65 -15.47
CA ALA A 74 8.13 -0.81 -15.47
C ALA A 74 6.88 -1.55 -14.91
N ILE A 75 6.75 -2.84 -15.23
CA ILE A 75 5.64 -3.69 -14.73
C ILE A 75 5.63 -3.76 -13.19
N SER A 76 6.79 -3.78 -12.54
CA SER A 76 6.86 -3.81 -11.07
C SER A 76 6.31 -2.54 -10.42
N ARG A 77 6.30 -1.41 -11.14
CA ARG A 77 5.82 -0.08 -10.73
C ARG A 77 4.32 0.05 -10.81
N LEU A 78 3.65 -0.83 -11.56
CA LEU A 78 2.19 -0.82 -11.68
C LEU A 78 1.51 -1.13 -10.34
N LEU A 79 2.10 -2.00 -9.52
CA LEU A 79 1.52 -2.38 -8.23
C LEU A 79 1.44 -1.20 -7.23
N PRO A 80 2.54 -0.46 -6.94
CA PRO A 80 2.45 0.73 -6.09
C PRO A 80 1.58 1.84 -6.68
N LEU A 81 1.58 2.02 -8.01
CA LEU A 81 0.69 2.98 -8.67
C LEU A 81 -0.79 2.61 -8.48
N ALA A 82 -1.15 1.35 -8.73
CA ALA A 82 -2.50 0.86 -8.53
C ALA A 82 -2.94 1.00 -7.06
N GLY A 83 -2.05 0.70 -6.11
CA GLY A 83 -2.31 0.90 -4.69
C GLY A 83 -2.57 2.38 -4.34
N ALA A 84 -1.72 3.28 -4.83
CA ALA A 84 -1.90 4.72 -4.62
C ALA A 84 -3.22 5.24 -5.20
N VAL A 85 -3.59 4.81 -6.41
CA VAL A 85 -4.87 5.18 -7.05
C VAL A 85 -6.05 4.64 -6.25
N ALA A 86 -5.99 3.38 -5.80
CA ALA A 86 -7.05 2.79 -5.00
C ALA A 86 -7.25 3.56 -3.69
N VAL A 87 -6.17 3.92 -2.99
CA VAL A 87 -6.25 4.73 -1.77
C VAL A 87 -6.77 6.14 -2.06
N ALA A 88 -6.34 6.78 -3.15
CA ALA A 88 -6.86 8.10 -3.53
C ALA A 88 -8.38 8.05 -3.76
N LEU A 89 -8.88 7.01 -4.43
CA LEU A 89 -10.31 6.80 -4.60
C LEU A 89 -11.04 6.48 -3.29
N VAL A 90 -10.39 5.86 -2.30
CA VAL A 90 -10.95 5.66 -0.95
C VAL A 90 -11.01 6.97 -0.16
N VAL A 91 -10.13 7.94 -0.43
CA VAL A 91 -10.10 9.24 0.25
C VAL A 91 -11.03 10.26 -0.40
N PHE A 92 -11.07 10.30 -1.73
CA PHE A 92 -11.75 11.35 -2.50
C PHE A 92 -13.05 10.90 -3.19
N GLY A 93 -13.35 9.59 -3.20
CA GLY A 93 -14.58 9.02 -3.76
C GLY A 93 -15.56 8.59 -2.68
#